data_AF-A0A8T4TBU2-F1
#
_entry.id   AF-A0A8T4TBU2-F1
#
_cell.length_a   1.000
_cell.length_b   1.000
_cell.length_c   1.000
_cell.angle_alpha   90.00
_cell.angle_beta   90.00
_cell.angle_gamma   90.00
#
_symmetry.space_group_name_H-M   'P 1'
#
loop_
_entity.id
_entity.type
_entity.pdbx_description
1 polymer ?
#
loop_
_entity_poly.entity_id
_entity_poly.type
_entity_poly.pdbx_seq_one_letter_code
_entity_poly.pdbx_strand_id
1 'polypeptide(L)'
;MLWELFNDYFKRIVKIHKTGQATELTYRHDFQNFIENLFSDLKLSEENRSIKKIGRPDYTCFKKSKIKLGYIETKDIGVDLNKEIKGEQIKKYSEGAIPNIILTDYMRFILIRNQEVIFDVDLFKLYELNNDKKIFDEKNINDFKTLFETFINYSLPTIRSPTELAIELSKRAKLLRDLAQEQLEEDLIKQKNNESVTSIYDFYEAFKELIKDAKISDCVDAYSQTITYGLFLSKIGSHDGLNRDSAVTYIPSSIKIIKKIFMNIAGDELPHNLSWVVDEIIDLLNSADLKKILDSFVFEGKHYRDPFIHFYEDFLKEYDPEKRKHLGVYYTPEPVVYFITNAINEMLKKEFGKSKGFADDSVKVLDFASGTGTFLANSFVLALKEIRKSGLTGIEKDKIKNHLLKNFYGFEILISPYVIAHLKLSLLLNKEGYNLN
;
A
#
# COMPACT_ATOMS: atom_id res chain seq x y z
N MET A 1 -10.23 9.38 42.31
CA MET A 1 -9.31 8.85 41.28
C MET A 1 -9.70 9.27 39.86
N LEU A 2 -10.81 8.79 39.28
CA LEU A 2 -11.16 9.13 37.89
C LEU A 2 -11.45 10.63 37.68
N TRP A 3 -12.35 11.20 38.48
CA TRP A 3 -12.68 12.63 38.45
C TRP A 3 -11.47 13.55 38.71
N GLU A 4 -10.50 13.07 39.50
CA GLU A 4 -9.26 13.82 39.75
C GLU A 4 -8.40 13.89 38.50
N LEU A 5 -8.27 12.81 37.71
CA LEU A 5 -7.50 12.81 36.46
C LEU A 5 -8.06 13.83 35.44
N PHE A 6 -9.38 13.87 35.27
CA PHE A 6 -10.02 14.85 34.38
C PHE A 6 -9.83 16.29 34.88
N ASN A 7 -9.98 16.51 36.18
CA ASN A 7 -9.76 17.82 36.80
C ASN A 7 -8.31 18.29 36.68
N ASP A 8 -7.35 17.39 36.89
CA ASP A 8 -5.93 17.68 36.76
C ASP A 8 -5.54 17.97 35.32
N TYR A 9 -6.10 17.22 34.36
CA TYR A 9 -5.95 17.51 32.94
C TYR A 9 -6.47 18.91 32.59
N PHE A 10 -7.70 19.25 32.98
CA PHE A 10 -8.26 20.58 32.73
C PHE A 10 -7.43 21.70 33.36
N LYS A 11 -6.99 21.56 34.62
CA LYS A 11 -6.13 22.56 35.27
C LYS A 11 -4.81 22.76 34.53
N ARG A 12 -4.20 21.68 34.00
CA ARG A 12 -2.98 21.76 33.18
C ARG A 12 -3.24 22.50 31.88
N ILE A 13 -4.33 22.18 31.17
CA ILE A 13 -4.73 22.88 29.94
C ILE A 13 -5.00 24.37 30.21
N VAL A 14 -5.74 24.71 31.27
CA VAL A 14 -5.97 26.12 31.71
C VAL A 14 -4.65 26.83 31.97
N LYS A 15 -3.74 26.22 32.74
CA LYS A 15 -2.45 26.82 33.08
C LYS A 15 -1.64 27.14 31.83
N ILE A 16 -1.59 26.22 30.87
CA ILE A 16 -0.89 26.41 29.60
C ILE A 16 -1.59 27.48 28.76
N HIS A 17 -2.91 27.42 28.61
CA HIS A 17 -3.69 28.37 27.82
C HIS A 17 -3.50 29.83 28.29
N LYS A 18 -3.48 30.05 29.60
CA LYS A 18 -3.27 31.38 30.19
C LYS A 18 -1.91 32.00 29.93
N THR A 19 -0.90 31.22 29.54
CA THR A 19 0.41 31.78 29.18
C THR A 19 0.34 32.65 27.92
N GLY A 20 -0.67 32.46 27.06
CA GLY A 20 -0.84 33.20 25.81
C GLY A 20 0.23 32.91 24.74
N GLN A 21 1.21 32.05 25.05
CA GLN A 21 2.31 31.65 24.15
C GLN A 21 2.24 30.17 23.76
N ALA A 22 1.20 29.47 24.20
CA ALA A 22 1.02 28.06 23.92
C ALA A 22 0.71 27.83 22.44
N THR A 23 1.46 26.91 21.84
CA THR A 23 1.17 26.34 20.53
C THR A 23 0.59 24.93 20.70
N GLU A 24 0.10 24.33 19.62
CA GLU A 24 -0.34 22.94 19.56
C GLU A 24 0.62 21.97 20.26
N LEU A 25 1.93 22.10 20.04
CA LEU A 25 2.97 21.26 20.63
C LEU A 25 3.04 21.35 22.16
N THR A 26 2.60 22.48 22.73
CA THR A 26 2.74 22.75 24.16
C THR A 26 1.79 21.88 24.99
N TYR A 27 0.67 21.45 24.41
CA TYR A 27 -0.36 20.66 25.09
C TYR A 27 -0.12 19.14 25.01
N ARG A 28 0.75 18.71 24.11
CA ARG A 28 0.99 17.30 23.76
C ARG A 28 1.42 16.43 24.93
N HIS A 29 2.38 16.92 25.71
CA HIS A 29 2.91 16.16 26.84
C HIS A 29 1.83 15.90 27.90
N ASP A 30 1.06 16.92 28.29
CA ASP A 30 -0.02 16.76 29.28
C ASP A 30 -1.18 15.92 28.72
N PHE A 31 -1.49 16.05 27.42
CA PHE A 31 -2.47 15.20 26.74
C PHE A 31 -2.06 13.73 26.72
N GLN A 32 -0.84 13.41 26.30
CA GLN A 32 -0.33 12.05 26.27
C GLN A 32 -0.38 11.40 27.66
N ASN A 33 0.12 12.11 28.67
CA ASN A 33 0.07 11.61 30.05
C ASN A 33 -1.37 11.37 30.53
N PHE A 34 -2.31 12.25 30.18
CA PHE A 34 -3.70 12.06 30.54
C PHE A 34 -4.30 10.81 29.91
N ILE A 35 -4.10 10.60 28.61
CA ILE A 35 -4.63 9.46 27.86
C ILE A 35 -4.01 8.14 28.33
N GLU A 36 -2.69 8.06 28.50
CA GLU A 36 -2.01 6.82 28.91
C GLU A 36 -2.31 6.44 30.37
N ASN A 37 -2.56 7.41 31.25
CA ASN A 37 -3.00 7.14 32.62
C ASN A 37 -4.47 6.70 32.68
N LEU A 38 -5.32 7.25 31.81
CA LEU A 38 -6.74 6.91 31.78
C LEU A 38 -6.98 5.54 31.12
N PHE A 39 -6.25 5.23 30.05
CA PHE A 39 -6.36 3.99 29.30
C PHE A 39 -5.05 3.21 29.39
N SER A 40 -4.93 2.37 30.41
CA SER A 40 -3.68 1.68 30.75
C SER A 40 -3.16 0.73 29.68
N ASP A 41 -3.97 0.31 28.69
CA ASP A 41 -3.54 -0.50 27.55
C ASP A 41 -3.09 0.32 26.34
N LEU A 42 -3.31 1.64 26.35
CA LEU A 42 -2.98 2.55 25.26
C LEU A 42 -1.61 3.19 25.47
N LYS A 43 -0.81 3.23 24.40
CA LYS A 43 0.47 3.94 24.31
C LYS A 43 0.47 4.87 23.11
N LEU A 44 0.87 6.11 23.30
CA LEU A 44 1.01 7.10 22.24
C LEU A 44 2.49 7.24 21.85
N SER A 45 2.75 7.29 20.56
CA SER A 45 4.06 7.62 20.00
C SER A 45 3.95 8.92 19.25
N GLU A 46 4.58 9.97 19.75
CA GLU A 46 4.63 11.29 19.11
C GLU A 46 5.60 11.29 17.92
N GLU A 47 5.22 12.00 16.85
CA GLU A 47 6.08 12.31 15.73
C GLU A 47 6.99 13.52 15.98
N ASN A 48 8.29 13.36 15.74
CA ASN A 48 9.28 14.42 15.91
C ASN A 48 9.20 15.40 14.73
N ARG A 49 8.65 16.61 14.95
CA ARG A 49 8.37 17.62 13.90
C ARG A 49 9.62 18.33 13.31
N SER A 50 10.80 17.71 13.35
CA SER A 50 12.05 18.36 12.92
C SER A 50 12.11 18.68 11.42
N ILE A 51 11.24 18.09 10.61
CA ILE A 51 11.07 18.39 9.18
C ILE A 51 9.65 18.93 9.00
N LYS A 52 9.50 20.06 8.29
CA LYS A 52 8.22 20.73 7.99
C LYS A 52 7.12 19.72 7.68
N LYS A 53 5.88 20.03 8.07
CA LYS A 53 4.60 19.32 7.80
C LYS A 53 4.59 18.36 6.59
N ILE A 54 5.20 17.18 6.69
CA ILE A 54 5.01 16.13 5.69
C ILE A 54 4.22 14.99 6.31
N GLY A 55 2.91 15.19 6.29
CA GLY A 55 1.93 14.15 6.00
C GLY A 55 1.71 13.00 6.97
N ARG A 56 2.39 12.90 8.12
CA ARG A 56 2.04 11.90 9.14
C ARG A 56 1.15 12.52 10.24
N PRO A 57 0.14 11.80 10.76
CA PRO A 57 -0.59 12.26 11.93
C PRO A 57 0.31 12.43 13.16
N ASP A 58 -0.08 13.33 14.04
CA ASP A 58 0.75 13.76 15.19
C ASP A 58 1.10 12.63 16.18
N TYR A 59 0.15 11.71 16.40
CA TYR A 59 0.38 10.52 17.20
C TYR A 59 0.03 9.25 16.43
N THR A 60 0.87 8.23 16.61
CA THR A 60 0.49 6.84 16.33
C THR A 60 0.14 6.15 17.64
N CYS A 61 -1.01 5.49 17.68
CA CYS A 61 -1.51 4.81 18.88
C CYS A 61 -1.31 3.31 18.79
N PHE A 62 -0.85 2.71 19.88
CA PHE A 62 -0.62 1.28 20.00
C PHE A 62 -1.27 0.72 21.27
N LYS A 63 -1.69 -0.54 21.22
CA LYS A 63 -1.84 -1.34 22.44
C LYS A 63 -0.47 -1.63 23.05
N LYS A 64 -0.40 -1.94 24.35
CA LYS A 64 0.85 -2.41 24.98
C LYS A 64 1.42 -3.68 24.33
N SER A 65 0.55 -4.50 23.72
CA SER A 65 0.93 -5.64 22.89
C SER A 65 1.57 -5.28 21.53
N LYS A 66 1.85 -3.99 21.28
CA LYS A 66 2.38 -3.43 20.03
C LYS A 66 1.44 -3.51 18.82
N ILE A 67 0.16 -3.80 19.03
CA ILE A 67 -0.85 -3.73 17.98
C ILE A 67 -1.18 -2.26 17.70
N LYS A 68 -1.02 -1.81 16.46
CA LYS A 68 -1.41 -0.45 16.05
C LYS A 68 -2.94 -0.32 16.08
N LEU A 69 -3.42 0.77 16.68
CA LEU A 69 -4.85 1.06 16.85
C LEU A 69 -5.35 2.07 15.83
N GLY A 70 -4.53 3.06 15.50
CA GLY A 70 -4.92 4.20 14.70
C GLY A 70 -4.08 5.42 15.03
N TYR A 71 -4.61 6.60 14.75
CA TYR A 71 -3.87 7.85 14.84
C TYR A 71 -4.65 8.92 15.59
N ILE A 72 -3.92 9.91 16.12
CA ILE A 72 -4.52 11.14 16.65
C ILE A 72 -3.86 12.32 15.94
N GLU A 73 -4.69 13.20 15.38
CA GLU A 73 -4.30 14.49 14.83
C GLU A 73 -4.74 15.59 15.79
N THR A 74 -3.81 16.47 16.15
CA THR A 74 -4.04 17.56 17.09
C THR A 74 -4.08 18.91 16.40
N LYS A 75 -4.88 19.84 16.93
CA LYS A 75 -4.99 21.23 16.47
C LYS A 75 -4.86 22.19 17.65
N ASP A 76 -4.61 23.46 17.36
CA ASP A 76 -4.61 24.50 18.38
C ASP A 76 -5.99 24.61 19.05
N ILE A 77 -5.99 24.91 20.35
CA ILE A 77 -7.21 25.15 21.13
C ILE A 77 -8.06 26.24 20.46
N GLY A 78 -9.36 25.96 20.25
CA GLY A 78 -10.31 26.92 19.72
C GLY A 78 -10.37 26.99 18.19
N VAL A 79 -9.58 26.17 17.49
CA VAL A 79 -9.74 25.96 16.04
C VAL A 79 -11.10 25.30 15.76
N ASP A 80 -11.76 25.71 14.68
CA ASP A 80 -13.04 25.13 14.26
C ASP A 80 -12.84 23.74 13.64
N LEU A 81 -12.95 22.70 14.47
CA LEU A 81 -12.80 21.31 14.03
C LEU A 81 -13.80 20.90 12.93
N ASN A 82 -14.94 21.58 12.78
CA ASN A 82 -15.90 21.28 11.70
C ASN A 82 -15.38 21.71 10.32
N LYS A 83 -14.44 22.68 10.29
CA LYS A 83 -13.71 23.05 9.07
C LYS A 83 -12.54 22.10 8.84
N GLU A 84 -11.78 21.79 9.90
CA GLU A 84 -10.61 20.91 9.82
C GLU A 84 -10.95 19.50 9.36
N ILE A 85 -12.07 18.93 9.80
CA ILE A 85 -12.54 17.61 9.34
C ILE A 85 -12.82 17.59 7.82
N LYS A 86 -13.14 18.74 7.23
CA LYS A 86 -13.36 18.92 5.78
C LYS A 86 -12.10 19.43 5.06
N GLY A 87 -11.03 19.71 5.80
CA GLY A 87 -9.76 20.20 5.29
C GLY A 87 -9.00 19.14 4.51
N GLU A 88 -8.05 19.58 3.68
CA GLU A 88 -7.30 18.70 2.79
C GLU A 88 -6.50 17.63 3.53
N GLN A 89 -5.96 17.93 4.72
CA GLN A 89 -5.16 16.98 5.49
C GLN A 89 -6.00 15.80 6.00
N ILE A 90 -7.13 16.06 6.66
CA ILE A 90 -8.02 15.00 7.16
C ILE A 90 -8.68 14.27 6.00
N LYS A 91 -9.04 14.96 4.92
CA LYS A 91 -9.49 14.31 3.68
C LYS A 91 -8.42 13.39 3.11
N LYS A 92 -7.18 13.85 2.94
CA LYS A 92 -6.07 13.02 2.44
C LYS A 92 -5.87 11.76 3.29
N TYR A 93 -6.01 11.84 4.61
CA TYR A 93 -5.92 10.66 5.49
C TYR A 93 -7.14 9.75 5.43
N SER A 94 -8.35 10.32 5.41
CA SER A 94 -9.61 9.56 5.42
C SER A 94 -10.00 9.00 4.04
N GLU A 95 -9.56 9.65 2.96
CA GLU A 95 -9.61 9.17 1.57
C GLU A 95 -8.45 8.20 1.29
N GLY A 96 -7.26 8.49 1.83
CA GLY A 96 -5.99 7.76 1.62
C GLY A 96 -5.74 6.56 2.53
N ALA A 97 -6.76 6.12 3.29
CA ALA A 97 -6.85 4.82 3.97
C ALA A 97 -6.43 4.69 5.44
N ILE A 98 -6.41 5.77 6.22
CA ILE A 98 -6.36 5.65 7.69
C ILE A 98 -7.76 5.31 8.21
N PRO A 99 -7.98 4.11 8.77
CA PRO A 99 -9.33 3.65 9.04
C PRO A 99 -9.85 4.04 10.43
N ASN A 100 -9.00 4.56 11.31
CA ASN A 100 -9.32 4.88 12.69
C ASN A 100 -8.48 6.08 13.16
N ILE A 101 -9.06 7.28 13.12
CA ILE A 101 -8.38 8.54 13.48
C ILE A 101 -9.21 9.35 14.47
N ILE A 102 -8.54 9.93 15.48
CA ILE A 102 -9.14 10.94 16.37
C ILE A 102 -8.61 12.31 15.96
N LEU A 103 -9.51 13.26 15.71
CA LEU A 103 -9.19 14.68 15.56
C LEU A 103 -9.52 15.40 16.87
N THR A 104 -8.60 16.22 17.38
CA THR A 104 -8.82 16.95 18.62
C THR A 104 -8.14 18.31 18.68
N ASP A 105 -8.77 19.26 19.36
CA ASP A 105 -8.17 20.51 19.82
C ASP A 105 -7.86 20.48 21.33
N TYR A 106 -7.68 19.28 21.90
CA TYR A 106 -7.50 19.01 23.33
C TYR A 106 -8.75 19.21 24.21
N MET A 107 -9.86 19.72 23.64
CA MET A 107 -11.11 19.93 24.37
C MET A 107 -12.26 19.10 23.79
N ARG A 108 -12.35 19.06 22.46
CA ARG A 108 -13.29 18.26 21.68
C ARG A 108 -12.55 17.15 20.97
N PHE A 109 -13.17 15.98 20.90
CA PHE A 109 -12.61 14.75 20.34
C PHE A 109 -13.58 14.17 19.34
N ILE A 110 -13.12 13.98 18.11
CA ILE A 110 -13.93 13.45 17.02
C ILE A 110 -13.28 12.16 16.52
N LEU A 111 -13.96 11.04 16.69
CA LEU A 111 -13.54 9.75 16.12
C LEU A 111 -14.09 9.63 14.71
N ILE A 112 -13.19 9.46 13.74
CA ILE A 112 -13.51 9.36 12.32
C ILE A 112 -13.06 7.99 11.81
N ARG A 113 -13.95 7.32 11.05
CA ARG A 113 -13.64 6.08 10.34
C ARG A 113 -14.22 6.14 8.95
N ASN A 114 -13.43 5.83 7.93
CA ASN A 114 -13.90 5.80 6.53
C ASN A 114 -14.70 7.06 6.13
N GLN A 115 -14.23 8.24 6.55
CA GLN A 115 -14.86 9.55 6.33
C GLN A 115 -16.16 9.81 7.10
N GLU A 116 -16.60 8.88 7.96
CA GLU A 116 -17.76 9.05 8.82
C GLU A 116 -17.35 9.41 10.25
N VAL A 117 -18.08 10.36 10.83
CA VAL A 117 -17.95 10.70 12.26
C VAL A 117 -18.69 9.63 13.07
N ILE A 118 -17.94 8.85 13.83
CA ILE A 118 -18.47 7.79 14.70
C ILE A 118 -18.84 8.37 16.06
N PHE A 119 -17.97 9.22 16.60
CA PHE A 119 -18.22 9.96 17.85
C PHE A 119 -17.72 11.39 17.73
N ASP A 120 -18.37 12.28 18.44
CA ASP A 120 -18.04 13.69 18.54
C ASP A 120 -18.40 14.18 19.94
N VAL A 121 -17.37 14.43 20.75
CA VAL A 121 -17.53 14.66 22.19
C VAL A 121 -16.74 15.88 22.61
N ASP A 122 -17.43 16.83 23.26
CA ASP A 122 -16.79 17.92 23.97
C ASP A 122 -16.54 17.54 25.43
N LEU A 123 -15.28 17.42 25.80
CA LEU A 123 -14.90 17.17 27.20
C LEU A 123 -15.09 18.45 28.03
N PHE A 124 -14.70 19.59 27.47
CA PHE A 124 -14.98 20.94 27.99
C PHE A 124 -14.97 21.97 26.84
N LYS A 125 -15.39 23.21 27.13
CA LYS A 125 -15.55 24.29 26.17
C LYS A 125 -14.55 25.42 26.44
N LEU A 126 -14.25 26.20 25.41
CA LEU A 126 -13.31 27.33 25.50
C LEU A 126 -13.71 28.37 26.58
N TYR A 127 -15.00 28.66 26.74
CA TYR A 127 -15.46 29.59 27.78
C TYR A 127 -15.18 29.08 29.19
N GLU A 128 -15.05 27.77 29.40
CA GLU A 128 -14.77 27.16 30.70
C GLU A 128 -13.28 27.31 31.05
N LEU A 129 -12.40 27.22 30.04
CA LEU A 129 -10.98 27.54 30.18
C LEU A 129 -10.76 29.01 30.57
N ASN A 130 -11.48 29.93 29.93
CA ASN A 130 -11.33 31.37 30.18
C ASN A 130 -11.80 31.79 31.59
N ASN A 131 -12.75 31.04 32.17
CA ASN A 131 -13.36 31.37 33.46
C ASN A 131 -12.83 30.52 34.63
N ASP A 132 -11.83 29.65 34.41
CA ASP A 132 -11.31 28.68 35.40
C ASP A 132 -12.37 27.80 36.06
N LYS A 133 -13.50 27.62 35.39
CA LYS A 133 -14.66 26.94 35.97
C LYS A 133 -15.15 25.89 35.01
N LYS A 134 -14.69 24.66 35.25
CA LYS A 134 -15.32 23.46 34.70
C LYS A 134 -15.89 22.61 35.81
N ILE A 135 -17.19 22.38 35.73
CA ILE A 135 -17.81 21.22 36.37
C ILE A 135 -17.92 20.19 35.24
N PHE A 136 -17.18 19.10 35.35
CA PHE A 136 -17.32 18.03 34.37
C PHE A 136 -18.71 17.43 34.51
N ASP A 137 -19.42 17.32 33.40
CA ASP A 137 -20.64 16.53 33.35
C ASP A 137 -20.23 15.06 33.28
N GLU A 138 -20.84 14.24 34.14
CA GLU A 138 -20.65 12.79 34.17
C GLU A 138 -20.98 12.17 32.81
N LYS A 139 -21.94 12.76 32.08
CA LYS A 139 -22.24 12.39 30.69
C LYS A 139 -21.05 12.58 29.75
N ASN A 140 -20.41 13.76 29.77
CA ASN A 140 -19.29 14.04 28.86
C ASN A 140 -18.07 13.16 29.15
N ILE A 141 -17.81 12.86 30.43
CA ILE A 141 -16.76 11.91 30.81
C ILE A 141 -17.07 10.51 30.25
N ASN A 142 -18.32 10.06 30.38
CA ASN A 142 -18.73 8.75 29.87
C ASN A 142 -18.65 8.69 28.34
N ASP A 143 -19.16 9.70 27.64
CA ASP A 143 -19.09 9.78 26.17
C ASP A 143 -17.63 9.77 25.68
N PHE A 144 -16.75 10.52 26.36
CA PHE A 144 -15.31 10.56 26.04
C PHE A 144 -14.66 9.18 26.25
N LYS A 145 -15.02 8.49 27.34
CA LYS A 145 -14.54 7.12 27.58
C LYS A 145 -15.02 6.16 26.50
N THR A 146 -16.30 6.21 26.15
CA THR A 146 -16.88 5.35 25.11
C THR A 146 -16.21 5.59 23.75
N LEU A 147 -15.87 6.84 23.41
CA LEU A 147 -15.11 7.17 22.21
C LEU A 147 -13.75 6.44 22.20
N PHE A 148 -12.95 6.58 23.25
CA PHE A 148 -11.62 5.96 23.33
C PHE A 148 -11.68 4.44 23.47
N GLU A 149 -12.64 3.90 24.21
CA GLU A 149 -12.89 2.45 24.26
C GLU A 149 -13.25 1.90 22.87
N THR A 150 -14.08 2.63 22.11
CA THR A 150 -14.39 2.27 20.71
C THR A 150 -13.15 2.35 19.82
N PHE A 151 -12.29 3.36 20.00
CA PHE A 151 -11.02 3.50 19.28
C PHE A 151 -10.05 2.34 19.60
N ILE A 152 -9.89 1.98 20.87
CA ILE A 152 -8.98 0.92 21.35
C ILE A 152 -9.44 -0.48 20.93
N ASN A 153 -10.76 -0.69 20.84
CA ASN A 153 -11.33 -1.98 20.43
C ASN A 153 -11.45 -2.13 18.91
N TYR A 154 -10.95 -1.17 18.13
CA TYR A 154 -10.90 -1.28 16.68
C TYR A 154 -9.93 -2.36 16.23
N SER A 155 -10.32 -3.10 15.21
CA SER A 155 -9.43 -3.95 14.43
C SER A 155 -9.76 -3.77 12.95
N LEU A 156 -8.73 -3.90 12.11
CA LEU A 156 -8.92 -3.89 10.66
C LEU A 156 -9.85 -5.04 10.26
N PRO A 157 -10.94 -4.77 9.52
CA PRO A 157 -11.75 -5.83 8.95
C PRO A 157 -10.91 -6.77 8.08
N THR A 158 -11.17 -8.07 8.18
CA THR A 158 -10.52 -9.05 7.31
C THR A 158 -11.02 -8.91 5.88
N ILE A 159 -10.12 -8.53 4.98
CA ILE A 159 -10.41 -8.42 3.55
C ILE A 159 -10.44 -9.81 2.92
N ARG A 160 -11.52 -10.11 2.19
CA ARG A 160 -11.76 -11.46 1.64
C ARG A 160 -11.99 -11.49 0.15
N SER A 161 -12.11 -10.33 -0.50
CA SER A 161 -12.34 -10.24 -1.94
C SER A 161 -11.19 -9.52 -2.65
N PRO A 162 -10.84 -9.94 -3.88
CA PRO A 162 -9.82 -9.25 -4.68
C PRO A 162 -10.14 -7.77 -4.92
N THR A 163 -11.39 -7.44 -5.25
CA THR A 163 -11.81 -6.07 -5.54
C THR A 163 -11.67 -5.16 -4.31
N GLU A 164 -12.10 -5.64 -3.14
CA GLU A 164 -11.93 -4.88 -1.89
C GLU A 164 -10.45 -4.65 -1.57
N LEU A 165 -9.60 -5.67 -1.72
CA LEU A 165 -8.17 -5.52 -1.54
C LEU A 165 -7.58 -4.52 -2.54
N ALA A 166 -7.96 -4.59 -3.81
CA ALA A 166 -7.47 -3.69 -4.84
C ALA A 166 -7.81 -2.22 -4.55
N ILE A 167 -9.05 -1.96 -4.14
CA ILE A 167 -9.53 -0.62 -3.75
C ILE A 167 -8.76 -0.13 -2.52
N GLU A 168 -8.70 -0.90 -1.44
CA GLU A 168 -8.04 -0.48 -0.21
C GLU A 168 -6.52 -0.31 -0.35
N LEU A 169 -5.90 -1.15 -1.18
CA LEU A 169 -4.48 -1.06 -1.50
C LEU A 169 -4.18 0.18 -2.35
N SER A 170 -5.06 0.50 -3.30
CA SER A 170 -4.90 1.67 -4.17
C SER A 170 -4.98 3.00 -3.41
N LYS A 171 -5.86 3.11 -2.40
CA LYS A 171 -5.95 4.30 -1.53
C LYS A 171 -4.63 4.57 -0.80
N ARG A 172 -4.02 3.52 -0.21
CA ARG A 172 -2.72 3.61 0.47
C ARG A 172 -1.59 3.92 -0.51
N ALA A 173 -1.63 3.34 -1.70
CA ALA A 173 -0.65 3.62 -2.74
C ALA A 173 -0.73 5.08 -3.24
N LYS A 174 -1.94 5.65 -3.38
CA LYS A 174 -2.12 7.08 -3.71
C LYS A 174 -1.53 7.97 -2.62
N LEU A 175 -1.82 7.65 -1.36
CA LEU A 175 -1.27 8.39 -0.23
C LEU A 175 0.26 8.34 -0.23
N LEU A 176 0.83 7.15 -0.46
CA LEU A 176 2.27 6.98 -0.58
C LEU A 176 2.84 7.82 -1.72
N ARG A 177 2.18 7.85 -2.89
CA ARG A 177 2.57 8.66 -4.05
C ARG A 177 2.60 10.13 -3.72
N ASP A 178 1.54 10.65 -3.11
CA ASP A 178 1.41 12.07 -2.84
C ASP A 178 2.50 12.52 -1.85
N LEU A 179 2.80 11.71 -0.81
CA LEU A 179 3.89 12.01 0.13
C LEU A 179 5.28 11.81 -0.49
N ALA A 180 5.44 10.81 -1.35
CA ALA A 180 6.67 10.58 -2.09
C ALA A 180 6.98 11.75 -3.03
N GLN A 181 5.95 12.36 -3.62
CA GLN A 181 6.11 13.58 -4.41
C GLN A 181 6.60 14.75 -3.58
N GLU A 182 5.95 15.03 -2.45
CA GLU A 182 6.39 16.08 -1.52
C GLU A 182 7.85 15.86 -1.09
N GLN A 183 8.22 14.64 -0.72
CA GLN A 183 9.59 14.31 -0.31
C GLN A 183 10.60 14.50 -1.45
N LEU A 184 10.28 14.04 -2.66
CA LEU A 184 11.18 14.16 -3.81
C LEU A 184 11.37 15.63 -4.24
N GLU A 185 10.31 16.45 -4.18
CA GLU A 185 10.41 17.88 -4.44
C GLU A 185 11.33 18.58 -3.43
N GLU A 186 11.27 18.22 -2.15
CA GLU A 186 12.22 18.71 -1.15
C GLU A 186 13.65 18.25 -1.43
N ASP A 187 13.85 16.97 -1.76
CA ASP A 187 15.17 16.43 -2.04
C ASP A 187 15.80 17.07 -3.30
N LEU A 188 15.00 17.40 -4.30
CA LEU A 188 15.44 18.17 -5.47
C LEU A 188 15.93 19.58 -5.10
N ILE A 189 15.37 20.19 -4.04
CA ILE A 189 15.83 21.49 -3.53
C ILE A 189 17.12 21.30 -2.71
N LYS A 190 17.14 20.33 -1.79
CA LYS A 190 18.32 19.99 -0.98
C LYS A 190 19.53 19.69 -1.84
N GLN A 191 19.35 18.91 -2.91
CA GLN A 191 20.43 18.58 -3.83
C GLN A 191 21.03 19.81 -4.51
N LYS A 192 20.21 20.80 -4.89
CA LYS A 192 20.71 22.07 -5.46
C LYS A 192 21.54 22.87 -4.48
N ASN A 193 21.29 22.69 -3.18
CA ASN A 193 22.02 23.33 -2.08
C ASN A 193 23.21 22.50 -1.57
N ASN A 194 23.50 21.33 -2.19
CA ASN A 194 24.48 20.35 -1.71
C ASN A 194 24.18 19.83 -0.29
N GLU A 195 22.91 19.71 0.06
CA GLU A 195 22.44 19.08 1.30
C GLU A 195 22.16 17.58 1.08
N SER A 196 22.09 16.81 2.16
CA SER A 196 21.77 15.37 2.10
C SER A 196 20.34 15.15 1.59
N VAL A 197 20.20 14.32 0.56
CA VAL A 197 18.91 13.82 0.05
C VAL A 197 18.56 12.47 0.64
N THR A 198 17.34 12.00 0.42
CA THR A 198 16.88 10.68 0.85
C THR A 198 16.92 9.66 -0.31
N SER A 199 16.67 8.39 0.01
CA SER A 199 16.69 7.27 -0.94
C SER A 199 15.71 7.40 -2.12
N ILE A 200 14.67 8.24 -2.00
CA ILE A 200 13.75 8.50 -3.12
C ILE A 200 14.45 9.24 -4.26
N TYR A 201 15.44 10.08 -3.95
CA TYR A 201 16.22 10.80 -4.95
C TYR A 201 17.07 9.82 -5.77
N ASP A 202 17.69 8.83 -5.13
CA ASP A 202 18.47 7.80 -5.82
C ASP A 202 17.60 6.98 -6.77
N PHE A 203 16.36 6.65 -6.35
CA PHE A 203 15.38 6.02 -7.22
C PHE A 203 15.05 6.90 -8.43
N TYR A 204 14.86 8.20 -8.22
CA TYR A 204 14.55 9.15 -9.28
C TYR A 204 15.67 9.30 -10.32
N GLU A 205 16.93 9.34 -9.89
CA GLU A 205 18.07 9.38 -10.81
C GLU A 205 18.14 8.12 -11.66
N ALA A 206 18.02 6.94 -11.05
CA ALA A 206 18.00 5.67 -11.77
C ALA A 206 16.81 5.58 -12.76
N PHE A 207 15.64 6.11 -12.36
CA PHE A 207 14.46 6.15 -13.21
C PHE A 207 14.64 7.07 -14.42
N LYS A 208 15.28 8.24 -14.23
CA LYS A 208 15.59 9.18 -15.31
C LYS A 208 16.59 8.64 -16.33
N GLU A 209 17.57 7.85 -15.89
CA GLU A 209 18.49 7.19 -16.81
C GLU A 209 17.77 6.20 -17.73
N LEU A 210 16.74 5.53 -17.20
CA LEU A 210 15.92 4.57 -17.94
C LEU A 210 14.92 5.27 -18.89
N ILE A 211 14.27 6.33 -18.43
CA ILE A 211 13.22 7.05 -19.15
C ILE A 211 13.54 8.55 -19.15
N LYS A 212 14.31 8.99 -20.16
CA LYS A 212 14.85 10.36 -20.25
C LYS A 212 13.80 11.47 -20.18
N ASP A 213 12.61 11.24 -20.73
CA ASP A 213 11.53 12.22 -20.81
C ASP A 213 10.47 12.06 -19.70
N ALA A 214 10.76 11.28 -18.66
CA ALA A 214 9.82 11.05 -17.57
C ALA A 214 9.62 12.30 -16.70
N LYS A 215 8.36 12.54 -16.30
CA LYS A 215 8.02 13.57 -15.32
C LYS A 215 8.28 13.06 -13.90
N ILE A 216 8.41 14.00 -12.95
CA ILE A 216 8.46 13.68 -11.52
C ILE A 216 7.25 12.83 -11.10
N SER A 217 6.05 13.18 -11.59
CA SER A 217 4.82 12.43 -11.37
C SER A 217 4.91 10.96 -11.82
N ASP A 218 5.59 10.70 -12.94
CA ASP A 218 5.78 9.33 -13.44
C ASP A 218 6.72 8.52 -12.55
N CYS A 219 7.76 9.18 -12.01
CA CYS A 219 8.69 8.56 -11.09
C CYS A 219 8.03 8.18 -9.76
N VAL A 220 7.28 9.10 -9.15
CA VAL A 220 6.63 8.84 -7.85
C VAL A 220 5.49 7.83 -7.96
N ASP A 221 4.82 7.78 -9.12
CA ASP A 221 3.89 6.71 -9.46
C ASP A 221 4.59 5.36 -9.54
N ALA A 222 5.70 5.28 -10.29
CA ALA A 222 6.47 4.06 -10.42
C ALA A 222 7.00 3.60 -9.06
N TYR A 223 7.52 4.52 -8.25
CA TYR A 223 7.99 4.26 -6.89
C TYR A 223 6.87 3.64 -6.02
N SER A 224 5.72 4.31 -5.94
CA SER A 224 4.62 3.91 -5.06
C SER A 224 3.99 2.58 -5.48
N GLN A 225 3.85 2.37 -6.80
CA GLN A 225 3.40 1.08 -7.34
C GLN A 225 4.42 -0.02 -7.06
N THR A 226 5.73 0.24 -7.20
CA THR A 226 6.78 -0.76 -6.93
C THR A 226 6.73 -1.23 -5.49
N ILE A 227 6.63 -0.29 -4.53
CA ILE A 227 6.52 -0.63 -3.11
C ILE A 227 5.26 -1.45 -2.85
N THR A 228 4.12 -0.96 -3.33
CA THR A 228 2.82 -1.56 -3.08
C THR A 228 2.74 -2.99 -3.63
N TYR A 229 3.12 -3.17 -4.90
CA TYR A 229 3.11 -4.49 -5.53
C TYR A 229 4.25 -5.40 -5.03
N GLY A 230 5.40 -4.83 -4.65
CA GLY A 230 6.48 -5.55 -3.99
C GLY A 230 6.02 -6.16 -2.67
N LEU A 231 5.37 -5.37 -1.81
CA LEU A 231 4.78 -5.82 -0.55
C LEU A 231 3.70 -6.88 -0.76
N PHE A 232 2.84 -6.69 -1.76
CA PHE A 232 1.82 -7.66 -2.12
C PHE A 232 2.46 -9.01 -2.51
N LEU A 233 3.50 -8.99 -3.35
CA LEU A 233 4.27 -10.20 -3.70
C LEU A 233 4.93 -10.83 -2.48
N SER A 234 5.55 -10.03 -1.61
CA SER A 234 6.15 -10.52 -0.36
C SER A 234 5.11 -11.20 0.53
N LYS A 235 3.91 -10.63 0.63
CA LYS A 235 2.82 -11.23 1.42
C LYS A 235 2.36 -12.57 0.81
N ILE A 236 2.27 -12.68 -0.52
CA ILE A 236 1.96 -13.94 -1.21
C ILE A 236 3.01 -15.03 -0.89
N GLY A 237 4.29 -14.64 -0.85
CA GLY A 237 5.40 -15.54 -0.52
C GLY A 237 5.54 -15.86 0.97
N SER A 238 4.93 -15.06 1.85
CA SER A 238 5.00 -15.24 3.30
C SER A 238 3.95 -16.25 3.81
N HIS A 239 4.33 -17.07 4.78
CA HIS A 239 3.41 -17.97 5.48
C HIS A 239 2.80 -17.33 6.75
N ASP A 240 3.45 -16.29 7.30
CA ASP A 240 3.10 -15.61 8.54
C ASP A 240 2.77 -14.11 8.29
N GLY A 241 2.73 -13.32 9.37
CA GLY A 241 2.65 -11.86 9.29
C GLY A 241 3.87 -11.27 8.57
N LEU A 242 3.61 -10.27 7.71
CA LEU A 242 4.62 -9.47 7.04
C LEU A 242 5.02 -8.29 7.93
N ASN A 243 6.29 -7.91 7.92
CA ASN A 243 6.77 -6.63 8.45
C ASN A 243 7.84 -6.07 7.51
N ARG A 244 8.31 -4.84 7.74
CA ARG A 244 9.28 -4.19 6.84
C ARG A 244 10.56 -5.02 6.66
N ASP A 245 11.11 -5.54 7.76
CA ASP A 245 12.35 -6.32 7.75
C ASP A 245 12.18 -7.65 6.98
N SER A 246 11.05 -8.32 7.18
CA SER A 246 10.78 -9.62 6.55
C SER A 246 10.36 -9.48 5.09
N ALA A 247 9.78 -8.35 4.69
CA ALA A 247 9.22 -8.15 3.36
C ALA A 247 10.25 -8.34 2.23
N VAL A 248 11.50 -7.89 2.40
CA VAL A 248 12.56 -8.09 1.40
C VAL A 248 12.84 -9.57 1.16
N THR A 249 12.78 -10.37 2.22
CA THR A 249 13.20 -11.78 2.18
C THR A 249 12.26 -12.62 1.34
N TYR A 250 10.97 -12.27 1.33
CA TYR A 250 9.92 -12.96 0.59
C TYR A 250 9.77 -12.53 -0.88
N ILE A 251 10.49 -11.49 -1.33
CA ILE A 251 10.47 -11.13 -2.76
C ILE A 251 11.22 -12.21 -3.56
N PRO A 252 10.58 -12.82 -4.58
CA PRO A 252 11.21 -13.84 -5.40
C PRO A 252 12.53 -13.37 -6.02
N SER A 253 13.55 -14.23 -5.95
CA SER A 253 14.88 -13.98 -6.53
C SER A 253 14.84 -13.75 -8.05
N SER A 254 13.80 -14.27 -8.71
CA SER A 254 13.52 -14.12 -10.14
C SER A 254 13.20 -12.68 -10.54
N ILE A 255 12.75 -11.82 -9.62
CA ILE A 255 12.37 -10.42 -9.91
C ILE A 255 13.42 -9.46 -9.33
N LYS A 256 14.65 -9.55 -9.86
CA LYS A 256 15.83 -8.85 -9.35
C LYS A 256 15.66 -7.33 -9.27
N ILE A 257 14.96 -6.72 -10.23
CA ILE A 257 14.77 -5.26 -10.25
C ILE A 257 13.90 -4.78 -9.09
N ILE A 258 12.77 -5.45 -8.85
CA ILE A 258 11.89 -5.15 -7.72
C ILE A 258 12.64 -5.42 -6.42
N LYS A 259 13.34 -6.54 -6.31
CA LYS A 259 14.11 -6.86 -5.09
C LYS A 259 15.15 -5.78 -4.76
N LYS A 260 15.87 -5.27 -5.77
CA LYS A 260 16.83 -4.16 -5.58
C LYS A 260 16.16 -2.86 -5.15
N ILE A 261 15.08 -2.46 -5.84
CA ILE A 261 14.31 -1.27 -5.47
C ILE A 261 13.80 -1.39 -4.03
N PHE A 262 13.27 -2.56 -3.69
CA PHE A 262 12.70 -2.84 -2.39
C PHE A 262 13.73 -2.92 -1.26
N MET A 263 14.97 -3.35 -1.55
CA MET A 263 16.08 -3.34 -0.59
C MET A 263 16.42 -1.93 -0.11
N ASN A 264 16.35 -0.93 -1.00
CA ASN A 264 16.55 0.48 -0.64
C ASN A 264 15.37 1.08 0.17
N ILE A 265 14.24 0.37 0.22
CA ILE A 265 12.98 0.82 0.85
C ILE A 265 12.74 0.15 2.21
N ALA A 266 13.27 -1.05 2.42
CA ALA A 266 12.96 -1.87 3.58
C ALA A 266 13.95 -1.72 4.75
N GLY A 267 14.95 -0.83 4.63
CA GLY A 267 15.89 -0.50 5.71
C GLY A 267 15.64 0.88 6.34
N ASP A 268 16.61 1.36 7.13
CA ASP A 268 16.60 2.69 7.75
C ASP A 268 16.70 3.85 6.73
N GLU A 269 16.91 3.53 5.45
CA GLU A 269 17.03 4.50 4.35
C GLU A 269 15.67 5.06 3.88
N LEU A 270 14.54 4.48 4.32
CA LEU A 270 13.21 4.99 3.96
C LEU A 270 12.88 6.24 4.76
N PRO A 271 12.48 7.35 4.11
CA PRO A 271 12.07 8.57 4.81
C PRO A 271 10.96 8.29 5.83
N HIS A 272 11.08 8.87 7.03
CA HIS A 272 10.12 8.64 8.13
C HIS A 272 8.68 9.04 7.78
N ASN A 273 8.51 10.05 6.93
CA ASN A 273 7.22 10.50 6.40
C ASN A 273 6.60 9.52 5.38
N LEU A 274 7.37 8.57 4.84
CA LEU A 274 6.86 7.52 3.95
C LEU A 274 6.70 6.18 4.68
N SER A 275 7.55 5.91 5.67
CA SER A 275 7.60 4.61 6.37
C SER A 275 6.28 4.21 7.02
N TRP A 276 5.54 5.16 7.59
CA TRP A 276 4.27 4.88 8.23
C TRP A 276 3.17 4.46 7.22
N VAL A 277 3.20 4.97 5.98
CA VAL A 277 2.26 4.54 4.93
C VAL A 277 2.64 3.15 4.43
N VAL A 278 3.94 2.85 4.35
CA VAL A 278 4.42 1.50 4.06
C VAL A 278 3.93 0.51 5.13
N ASP A 279 3.99 0.90 6.41
CA ASP A 279 3.43 0.11 7.52
C ASP A 279 1.90 -0.05 7.39
N GLU A 280 1.16 0.97 6.94
CA GLU A 280 -0.28 0.85 6.62
C GLU A 280 -0.56 -0.15 5.49
N ILE A 281 0.27 -0.19 4.45
CA ILE A 281 0.15 -1.17 3.36
C ILE A 281 0.38 -2.59 3.90
N ILE A 282 1.40 -2.76 4.75
CA ILE A 282 1.71 -4.05 5.38
C ILE A 282 0.55 -4.53 6.26
N ASP A 283 -0.01 -3.66 7.09
CA ASP A 283 -1.11 -4.02 7.98
C ASP A 283 -2.38 -4.41 7.22
N LEU A 284 -2.68 -3.71 6.12
CA LEU A 284 -3.74 -4.10 5.19
C LEU A 284 -3.51 -5.50 4.61
N LEU A 285 -2.30 -5.77 4.12
CA LEU A 285 -1.96 -7.06 3.54
C LEU A 285 -1.98 -8.18 4.58
N ASN A 286 -1.66 -7.88 5.84
CA ASN A 286 -1.77 -8.81 6.96
C ASN A 286 -3.21 -9.09 7.38
N SER A 287 -4.13 -8.14 7.21
CA SER A 287 -5.56 -8.36 7.47
C SER A 287 -6.27 -9.12 6.34
N ALA A 288 -5.66 -9.23 5.16
CA ALA A 288 -6.23 -9.91 4.01
C ALA A 288 -6.10 -11.45 4.09
N ASP A 289 -7.20 -12.15 3.81
CA ASP A 289 -7.18 -13.60 3.58
C ASP A 289 -6.67 -13.89 2.16
N LEU A 290 -5.35 -13.78 1.99
CA LEU A 290 -4.72 -13.97 0.68
C LEU A 290 -4.98 -15.36 0.11
N LYS A 291 -5.11 -16.40 0.94
CA LYS A 291 -5.42 -17.73 0.43
C LYS A 291 -6.77 -17.72 -0.29
N LYS A 292 -7.82 -17.20 0.34
CA LYS A 292 -9.13 -17.08 -0.28
C LYS A 292 -9.13 -16.18 -1.52
N ILE A 293 -8.37 -15.08 -1.49
CA ILE A 293 -8.24 -14.15 -2.62
C ILE A 293 -7.54 -14.85 -3.80
N LEU A 294 -6.42 -15.55 -3.55
CA LEU A 294 -5.68 -16.28 -4.58
C LEU A 294 -6.43 -17.51 -5.08
N ASP A 295 -7.20 -18.21 -4.23
CA ASP A 295 -8.09 -19.31 -4.63
C ASP A 295 -9.21 -18.81 -5.55
N SER A 296 -9.62 -17.54 -5.42
CA SER A 296 -10.54 -16.92 -6.40
C SER A 296 -9.87 -16.58 -7.74
N PHE A 297 -8.53 -16.64 -7.79
CA PHE A 297 -7.74 -16.45 -9.01
C PHE A 297 -7.53 -17.75 -9.82
N VAL A 298 -8.26 -18.83 -9.50
CA VAL A 298 -8.09 -20.14 -10.14
C VAL A 298 -8.50 -20.11 -11.61
N PHE A 299 -7.53 -20.48 -12.47
CA PHE A 299 -7.72 -20.82 -13.88
C PHE A 299 -8.45 -22.16 -14.02
N GLU A 300 -9.76 -22.20 -13.75
CA GLU A 300 -10.61 -23.35 -14.08
C GLU A 300 -11.78 -22.96 -14.98
N GLY A 301 -11.84 -23.64 -16.12
CA GLY A 301 -13.05 -23.95 -16.89
C GLY A 301 -14.07 -22.82 -17.12
N LYS A 302 -14.12 -22.32 -18.36
CA LYS A 302 -15.22 -21.49 -18.93
C LYS A 302 -15.44 -20.10 -18.30
N HIS A 303 -14.64 -19.66 -17.34
CA HIS A 303 -14.64 -18.25 -16.91
C HIS A 303 -13.72 -17.43 -17.82
N TYR A 304 -14.32 -16.45 -18.49
CA TYR A 304 -13.79 -15.67 -19.62
C TYR A 304 -12.67 -14.66 -19.28
N ARG A 305 -12.17 -14.61 -18.03
CA ARG A 305 -11.36 -13.48 -17.57
C ARG A 305 -10.32 -13.82 -16.50
N ASP A 306 -9.08 -13.44 -16.78
CA ASP A 306 -7.91 -13.45 -15.90
C ASP A 306 -8.13 -12.63 -14.62
N PRO A 307 -8.13 -13.27 -13.43
CA PRO A 307 -8.44 -12.57 -12.19
C PRO A 307 -7.36 -11.58 -11.73
N PHE A 308 -6.11 -11.74 -12.16
CA PHE A 308 -5.05 -10.76 -11.89
C PHE A 308 -5.23 -9.49 -12.71
N ILE A 309 -5.76 -9.62 -13.93
CA ILE A 309 -6.12 -8.48 -14.76
C ILE A 309 -7.20 -7.66 -14.05
N HIS A 310 -8.24 -8.30 -13.50
CA HIS A 310 -9.28 -7.58 -12.77
C HIS A 310 -8.81 -6.92 -11.49
N PHE A 311 -8.00 -7.62 -10.70
CA PHE A 311 -7.39 -7.02 -9.52
C PHE A 311 -6.63 -5.74 -9.88
N TYR A 312 -5.86 -5.77 -10.97
CA TYR A 312 -5.15 -4.60 -11.45
C TYR A 312 -6.06 -3.53 -12.04
N GLU A 313 -7.12 -3.89 -12.77
CA GLU A 313 -8.10 -2.93 -13.29
C GLU A 313 -8.82 -2.20 -12.17
N ASP A 314 -9.28 -2.93 -11.14
CA ASP A 314 -9.92 -2.35 -9.96
C ASP A 314 -8.94 -1.44 -9.22
N PHE A 315 -7.69 -1.85 -9.07
CA PHE A 315 -6.63 -1.03 -8.48
C PHE A 315 -6.40 0.25 -9.28
N LEU A 316 -6.18 0.17 -10.60
CA LEU A 316 -5.93 1.33 -11.45
C LEU A 316 -7.11 2.28 -11.52
N LYS A 317 -8.32 1.74 -11.61
CA LYS A 317 -9.55 2.52 -11.68
C LYS A 317 -9.67 3.42 -10.46
N GLU A 318 -9.31 2.92 -9.30
CA GLU A 318 -9.27 3.72 -8.09
C GLU A 318 -8.00 4.59 -8.10
N TYR A 319 -6.79 4.03 -8.22
CA TYR A 319 -5.48 4.70 -8.15
C TYR A 319 -5.33 5.93 -9.06
N ASP A 320 -5.62 5.78 -10.36
CA ASP A 320 -5.51 6.87 -11.34
C ASP A 320 -6.47 6.64 -12.54
N PRO A 321 -7.72 7.15 -12.43
CA PRO A 321 -8.76 6.96 -13.45
C PRO A 321 -8.40 7.56 -14.82
N GLU A 322 -7.64 8.66 -14.85
CA GLU A 322 -7.28 9.37 -16.08
C GLU A 322 -6.08 8.70 -16.75
N LYS A 323 -5.07 8.27 -15.99
CA LYS A 323 -3.96 7.47 -16.52
C LYS A 323 -4.43 6.12 -17.06
N ARG A 324 -5.49 5.51 -16.48
CA ARG A 324 -6.15 4.33 -17.06
C ARG A 324 -6.66 4.58 -18.49
N LYS A 325 -7.28 5.74 -18.75
CA LYS A 325 -7.79 6.11 -20.08
C LYS A 325 -6.64 6.49 -21.02
N HIS A 326 -5.68 7.27 -20.54
CA HIS A 326 -4.58 7.81 -21.34
C HIS A 326 -3.52 6.78 -21.73
N LEU A 327 -3.17 5.86 -20.82
CA LEU A 327 -2.24 4.77 -21.13
C LEU A 327 -2.90 3.67 -21.99
N GLY A 328 -4.20 3.77 -22.26
CA GLY A 328 -4.90 2.82 -23.11
C GLY A 328 -4.70 1.38 -22.65
N VAL A 329 -4.66 1.14 -21.33
CA VAL A 329 -4.48 -0.20 -20.74
C VAL A 329 -5.78 -1.00 -20.93
N TYR A 330 -6.11 -1.26 -22.19
CA TYR A 330 -7.16 -2.16 -22.61
C TYR A 330 -6.50 -3.51 -22.78
N TYR A 331 -6.75 -4.39 -21.82
CA TYR A 331 -6.27 -5.75 -21.92
C TYR A 331 -6.81 -6.42 -23.17
N THR A 332 -5.91 -7.10 -23.89
CA THR A 332 -6.31 -7.88 -25.05
C THR A 332 -7.26 -8.97 -24.56
N PRO A 333 -8.50 -9.04 -25.08
CA PRO A 333 -9.45 -10.06 -24.66
C PRO A 333 -8.87 -11.46 -24.85
N GLU A 334 -9.07 -12.35 -23.87
CA GLU A 334 -8.53 -13.72 -23.93
C GLU A 334 -8.85 -14.46 -25.24
N PRO A 335 -10.07 -14.37 -25.82
CA PRO A 335 -10.34 -15.02 -27.10
C PRO A 335 -9.42 -14.57 -28.23
N VAL A 336 -9.00 -13.29 -28.22
CA VAL A 336 -8.07 -12.73 -29.20
C VAL A 336 -6.66 -13.28 -28.97
N VAL A 337 -6.21 -13.28 -27.71
CA VAL A 337 -4.90 -13.86 -27.34
C VAL A 337 -4.83 -15.34 -27.75
N TYR A 338 -5.87 -16.10 -27.42
CA TYR A 338 -5.96 -17.53 -27.75
C TYR A 338 -5.99 -17.74 -29.25
N PHE A 339 -6.77 -16.97 -30.00
CA PHE A 339 -6.80 -17.09 -31.45
C PHE A 339 -5.41 -16.88 -32.05
N ILE A 340 -4.75 -15.76 -31.72
CA ILE A 340 -3.44 -15.40 -32.28
C ILE A 340 -2.38 -16.45 -31.94
N THR A 341 -2.26 -16.82 -30.67
CA THR A 341 -1.23 -17.78 -30.22
C THR A 341 -1.47 -19.19 -30.77
N ASN A 342 -2.72 -19.67 -30.86
CA ASN A 342 -3.01 -20.96 -31.49
C ASN A 342 -2.71 -20.91 -33.01
N ALA A 343 -3.07 -19.83 -33.69
CA ALA A 343 -2.78 -19.66 -35.11
C ALA A 343 -1.27 -19.67 -35.38
N ILE A 344 -0.47 -18.96 -34.57
CA ILE A 344 0.99 -18.98 -34.66
C ILE A 344 1.53 -20.39 -34.41
N ASN A 345 1.04 -21.08 -33.37
CA ASN A 345 1.48 -22.44 -33.06
C ASN A 345 1.21 -23.44 -34.20
N GLU A 346 0.04 -23.33 -34.85
CA GLU A 346 -0.30 -24.15 -36.03
C GLU A 346 0.54 -23.77 -37.25
N MET A 347 0.79 -22.48 -37.48
CA MET A 347 1.63 -22.01 -38.57
C MET A 347 3.08 -22.51 -38.43
N LEU A 348 3.64 -22.49 -37.22
CA LEU A 348 4.96 -23.06 -36.91
C LEU A 348 5.06 -24.52 -37.36
N LYS A 349 4.01 -25.31 -37.14
CA LYS A 349 3.96 -26.73 -37.51
C LYS A 349 3.80 -26.94 -39.01
N LYS A 350 2.86 -26.24 -39.64
CA LYS A 350 2.47 -26.48 -41.04
C LYS A 350 3.40 -25.83 -42.04
N GLU A 351 3.80 -24.58 -41.79
CA GLU A 351 4.53 -23.75 -42.76
C GLU A 351 6.04 -23.73 -42.49
N PHE A 352 6.45 -23.85 -41.22
CA PHE A 352 7.86 -23.70 -40.83
C PHE A 352 8.56 -25.02 -40.43
N GLY A 353 7.87 -26.16 -40.57
CA GLY A 353 8.41 -27.48 -40.27
C GLY A 353 8.77 -27.71 -38.79
N LYS A 354 8.27 -26.86 -37.88
CA LYS A 354 8.48 -26.98 -36.43
C LYS A 354 7.39 -27.86 -35.86
N SER A 355 7.56 -29.18 -35.98
CA SER A 355 6.53 -30.17 -35.64
C SER A 355 6.00 -30.05 -34.20
N LYS A 356 6.81 -29.50 -33.28
CA LYS A 356 6.45 -29.23 -31.88
C LYS A 356 5.93 -27.81 -31.61
N GLY A 357 5.67 -27.00 -32.64
CA GLY A 357 5.21 -25.62 -32.50
C GLY A 357 6.10 -24.81 -31.58
N PHE A 358 5.51 -24.13 -30.59
CA PHE A 358 6.26 -23.38 -29.57
C PHE A 358 7.24 -24.21 -28.73
N ALA A 359 7.05 -25.53 -28.63
CA ALA A 359 7.93 -26.41 -27.87
C ALA A 359 9.16 -26.89 -28.66
N ASP A 360 9.31 -26.47 -29.92
CA ASP A 360 10.50 -26.76 -30.71
C ASP A 360 11.72 -25.95 -30.19
N ASP A 361 12.86 -26.61 -29.99
CA ASP A 361 14.06 -26.02 -29.35
C ASP A 361 14.67 -24.86 -30.15
N SER A 362 14.34 -24.75 -31.43
CA SER A 362 14.80 -23.66 -32.29
C SER A 362 13.92 -22.40 -32.21
N VAL A 363 12.75 -22.48 -31.58
CA VAL A 363 11.78 -21.38 -31.53
C VAL A 363 12.11 -20.43 -30.38
N LYS A 364 12.11 -19.13 -30.69
CA LYS A 364 12.20 -18.05 -29.71
C LYS A 364 10.95 -17.19 -29.81
N VAL A 365 10.43 -16.77 -28.66
CA VAL A 365 9.21 -15.97 -28.56
C VAL A 365 9.56 -14.61 -27.96
N LEU A 366 9.08 -13.54 -28.59
CA LEU A 366 9.23 -12.18 -28.10
C LEU A 366 7.86 -11.51 -28.06
N ASP A 367 7.49 -11.04 -26.88
CA ASP A 367 6.38 -10.13 -26.65
C ASP A 367 6.95 -8.77 -26.23
N PHE A 368 7.02 -7.83 -27.18
CA PHE A 368 7.66 -6.53 -26.97
C PHE A 368 6.81 -5.54 -26.16
N ALA A 369 5.53 -5.88 -25.89
CA ALA A 369 4.59 -5.08 -25.12
C ALA A 369 3.72 -6.02 -24.28
N SER A 370 4.38 -6.70 -23.36
CA SER A 370 3.81 -7.89 -22.73
C SER A 370 2.65 -7.61 -21.78
N GLY A 371 2.50 -6.39 -21.29
CA GLY A 371 1.46 -6.05 -20.33
C GLY A 371 1.53 -6.99 -19.14
N THR A 372 0.41 -7.64 -18.82
CA THR A 372 0.31 -8.64 -17.75
C THR A 372 0.78 -10.04 -18.17
N GLY A 373 1.49 -10.17 -19.29
CA GLY A 373 2.13 -11.41 -19.75
C GLY A 373 1.17 -12.44 -20.36
N THR A 374 -0.02 -12.06 -20.80
CA THR A 374 -1.06 -13.00 -21.24
C THR A 374 -0.67 -13.79 -22.50
N PHE A 375 -0.04 -13.14 -23.50
CA PHE A 375 0.45 -13.83 -24.70
C PHE A 375 1.56 -14.82 -24.36
N LEU A 376 2.51 -14.42 -23.51
CA LEU A 376 3.58 -15.29 -23.03
C LEU A 376 3.02 -16.49 -22.27
N ALA A 377 2.09 -16.26 -21.33
CA ALA A 377 1.47 -17.31 -20.55
C ALA A 377 0.77 -18.34 -21.45
N ASN A 378 -0.02 -17.88 -22.44
CA ASN A 378 -0.70 -18.82 -23.32
C ASN A 378 0.25 -19.56 -24.27
N SER A 379 1.28 -18.88 -24.79
CA SER A 379 2.32 -19.52 -25.61
C SER A 379 3.06 -20.61 -24.81
N PHE A 380 3.32 -20.35 -23.53
CA PHE A 380 3.90 -21.32 -22.60
C PHE A 380 2.98 -22.54 -22.40
N VAL A 381 1.69 -22.32 -22.17
CA VAL A 381 0.69 -23.39 -22.04
C VAL A 381 0.62 -24.24 -23.31
N LEU A 382 0.64 -23.63 -24.49
CA LEU A 382 0.63 -24.34 -25.76
C LEU A 382 1.88 -25.22 -25.93
N ALA A 383 3.06 -24.69 -25.59
CA ALA A 383 4.30 -25.47 -25.61
C ALA A 383 4.23 -26.69 -24.67
N LEU A 384 3.76 -26.52 -23.42
CA LEU A 384 3.61 -27.61 -22.47
C LEU A 384 2.59 -28.66 -22.93
N LYS A 385 1.46 -28.23 -23.51
CA LYS A 385 0.46 -29.13 -24.11
C LYS A 385 1.08 -29.99 -25.21
N GLU A 386 1.96 -29.42 -26.03
CA GLU A 386 2.62 -30.16 -27.10
C GLU A 386 3.62 -31.18 -26.55
N ILE A 387 4.41 -30.81 -25.54
CA ILE A 387 5.35 -31.71 -24.86
C ILE A 387 4.60 -32.94 -24.31
N ARG A 388 3.48 -32.71 -23.61
CA ARG A 388 2.63 -33.78 -23.07
C ARG A 388 2.07 -34.70 -24.16
N LYS A 389 1.59 -34.13 -25.27
CA LYS A 389 1.08 -34.91 -26.41
C LYS A 389 2.15 -35.79 -27.06
N SER A 390 3.41 -35.36 -27.03
CA SER A 390 4.51 -36.12 -27.62
C SER A 390 4.93 -37.38 -26.82
N GLY A 391 4.24 -37.71 -25.73
CA GLY A 391 4.50 -38.91 -24.91
C GLY A 391 5.72 -38.79 -23.99
N LEU A 392 6.33 -37.61 -23.91
CA LEU A 392 7.52 -37.33 -23.12
C LEU A 392 7.15 -36.91 -21.69
N THR A 393 6.36 -37.72 -20.99
CA THR A 393 6.06 -37.49 -19.57
C THR A 393 7.34 -37.59 -18.73
N GLY A 394 7.69 -36.53 -18.00
CA GLY A 394 8.89 -36.46 -17.14
C GLY A 394 9.99 -35.51 -17.63
N ILE A 395 9.92 -34.98 -18.86
CA ILE A 395 10.89 -33.98 -19.36
C ILE A 395 10.36 -32.54 -19.28
N GLU A 396 9.13 -32.31 -18.80
CA GLU A 396 8.50 -30.99 -18.78
C GLU A 396 9.37 -29.99 -18.00
N LYS A 397 9.90 -30.41 -16.85
CA LYS A 397 10.80 -29.58 -16.05
C LYS A 397 12.10 -29.24 -16.79
N ASP A 398 12.64 -30.20 -17.53
CA ASP A 398 13.84 -29.99 -18.34
C ASP A 398 13.57 -29.00 -19.48
N LYS A 399 12.45 -29.17 -20.19
CA LYS A 399 12.02 -28.24 -21.25
C LYS A 399 11.72 -26.84 -20.73
N ILE A 400 11.06 -26.72 -19.58
CA ILE A 400 10.85 -25.44 -18.91
C ILE A 400 12.20 -24.75 -18.67
N LYS A 401 13.15 -25.45 -18.04
CA LYS A 401 14.45 -24.90 -17.66
C LYS A 401 15.36 -24.57 -18.85
N ASN A 402 15.45 -25.48 -19.81
CA ASN A 402 16.46 -25.43 -20.86
C ASN A 402 15.99 -24.77 -22.16
N HIS A 403 14.67 -24.64 -22.34
CA HIS A 403 14.10 -24.00 -23.52
C HIS A 403 13.21 -22.82 -23.15
N LEU A 404 12.07 -23.07 -22.50
CA LEU A 404 11.03 -22.04 -22.36
C LEU A 404 11.52 -20.81 -21.58
N LEU A 405 12.16 -21.01 -20.42
CA LEU A 405 12.71 -19.90 -19.63
C LEU A 405 13.89 -19.18 -20.30
N LYS A 406 14.57 -19.81 -21.27
CA LYS A 406 15.72 -19.21 -21.96
C LYS A 406 15.33 -18.47 -23.23
N ASN A 407 14.22 -18.85 -23.86
CA ASN A 407 13.87 -18.45 -25.23
C ASN A 407 12.56 -17.65 -25.34
N PHE A 408 11.86 -17.40 -24.23
CA PHE A 408 10.63 -16.59 -24.20
C PHE A 408 10.94 -15.27 -23.50
N TYR A 409 10.73 -14.17 -24.21
CA TYR A 409 11.09 -12.82 -23.77
C TYR A 409 9.86 -11.92 -23.74
N GLY A 410 9.73 -11.14 -22.68
CA GLY A 410 8.71 -10.11 -22.53
C GLY A 410 9.35 -8.78 -22.16
N PHE A 411 8.90 -7.70 -22.78
CA PHE A 411 9.22 -6.33 -22.37
C PHE A 411 7.96 -5.62 -21.88
N GLU A 412 8.11 -4.85 -20.82
CA GLU A 412 7.04 -4.02 -20.27
C GLU A 412 7.68 -2.79 -19.62
N ILE A 413 7.08 -1.62 -19.85
CA ILE A 413 7.60 -0.34 -19.35
C ILE A 413 6.97 0.03 -18.00
N LEU A 414 5.71 -0.38 -17.78
CA LEU A 414 4.97 -0.09 -16.56
C LEU A 414 5.28 -1.15 -15.50
N ILE A 415 5.67 -0.70 -14.30
CA ILE A 415 6.07 -1.62 -13.22
C ILE A 415 4.94 -2.55 -12.80
N SER A 416 3.71 -2.05 -12.68
CA SER A 416 2.64 -2.90 -12.19
C SER A 416 2.28 -4.07 -13.13
N PRO A 417 2.01 -3.88 -14.44
CA PRO A 417 1.80 -5.02 -15.34
C PRO A 417 3.04 -5.93 -15.42
N TYR A 418 4.25 -5.38 -15.29
CA TYR A 418 5.47 -6.19 -15.15
C TYR A 418 5.43 -7.12 -13.93
N VAL A 419 5.08 -6.61 -12.73
CA VAL A 419 4.90 -7.42 -11.51
C VAL A 419 3.86 -8.51 -11.75
N ILE A 420 2.71 -8.14 -12.32
CA ILE A 420 1.59 -9.06 -12.55
C ILE A 420 1.98 -10.16 -13.57
N ALA A 421 2.71 -9.81 -14.63
CA ALA A 421 3.23 -10.78 -15.59
C ALA A 421 4.14 -11.81 -14.90
N HIS A 422 5.07 -11.33 -14.06
CA HIS A 422 5.94 -12.22 -13.28
C HIS A 422 5.16 -13.12 -12.32
N LEU A 423 4.18 -12.59 -11.60
CA LEU A 423 3.33 -13.38 -10.70
C LEU A 423 2.53 -14.44 -11.46
N LYS A 424 1.87 -14.03 -12.54
CA LYS A 424 1.06 -14.92 -13.39
C LYS A 424 1.89 -16.06 -13.95
N LEU A 425 3.05 -15.76 -14.53
CA LEU A 425 3.96 -16.77 -15.07
C LEU A 425 4.53 -17.68 -13.98
N SER A 426 4.84 -17.14 -12.79
CA SER A 426 5.32 -17.93 -11.65
C SER A 426 4.25 -18.90 -11.13
N LEU A 427 3.01 -18.44 -11.00
CA LEU A 427 1.88 -19.29 -10.59
C LEU A 427 1.58 -20.37 -11.63
N LEU A 428 1.66 -20.03 -12.91
CA LEU A 428 1.55 -21.00 -14.00
C LEU A 428 2.63 -22.09 -13.85
N LEU A 429 3.89 -21.71 -13.67
CA LEU A 429 4.99 -22.66 -13.49
C LEU A 429 4.82 -23.53 -12.24
N ASN A 430 4.39 -22.94 -11.13
CA ASN A 430 4.13 -23.67 -9.88
C ASN A 430 3.01 -24.71 -10.06
N LYS A 431 1.92 -24.37 -10.77
CA LYS A 431 0.86 -25.33 -11.13
C LYS A 431 1.39 -26.49 -11.98
N GLU A 432 2.40 -26.22 -12.78
CA GLU A 432 3.12 -27.19 -13.61
C GLU A 432 4.25 -27.91 -12.85
N GLY A 433 4.38 -27.68 -11.54
CA GLY A 433 5.35 -28.36 -10.67
C GLY A 433 6.79 -27.84 -10.78
N TYR A 434 6.98 -26.65 -11.34
CA TYR A 434 8.28 -25.98 -11.50
C TYR A 434 8.33 -24.70 -10.66
N ASN A 435 9.19 -24.67 -9.63
CA ASN A 435 9.39 -23.50 -8.78
C ASN A 435 10.57 -22.66 -9.28
N LEU A 436 10.40 -21.34 -9.33
CA LEU A 436 11.42 -20.38 -9.77
C LEU A 436 12.40 -19.95 -8.67
N ASN A 437 12.17 -20.35 -7.42
CA ASN A 437 12.97 -19.94 -6.26
C ASN A 437 14.40 -20.47 -6.26
#